data_AF-A0A8J5STA7-F1
#
_entry.id   AF-A0A8J5STA7-F1
#
_cell.length_a   1.000
_cell.length_b   1.000
_cell.length_c   1.000
_cell.angle_alpha   90.00
_cell.angle_beta   90.00
_cell.angle_gamma   90.00
#
_symmetry.space_group_name_H-M   'P 1'
#
loop_
_entity.id
_entity.type
_entity.pdbx_description
1 polymer ?
#
loop_
_entity_poly.entity_id
_entity_poly.type
_entity_poly.pdbx_seq_one_letter_code
_entity_poly.pdbx_strand_id
1 'polypeptide(L)'
;MAVLARLGAVVVFLMAAAVVAEGILDPVDFLALQAVRRSLDDMPGSSFFGAWDFTADPCEFPGVYCDGDKVAALALGDPRAGSPGLSGRLDPALGRLSALTELSVVPGRVDGELPESLASCRNLRFLAVSKNLISGQIPDGLGGLSNLRTLDVSFNQISGAIPPSITTLPSITNLILCHNHLTGGIPSFPDSSTLIRLDLKHNALSGGCSQRAELAPLDGPIPASVFTLPLSVLQLQRNFFSGLLEPANDVTIQVVDLSYNRFWGPVSPLLAGVGQLYLNNNRFTGEVPARLVQELVGSGGLQVLYLQHNFLTGIEISPASSLPSSVSLCLMYNCMVPPVYAPCPLKAGTQNTRPADQCPEWRG
;
A
#
# COMPACT_ATOMS: atom_id res chain seq x y z
N MET A 1 59.45 64.55 -23.07
CA MET A 1 60.86 64.21 -22.78
C MET A 1 60.91 63.54 -21.41
N ALA A 2 61.27 62.25 -21.38
CA ALA A 2 61.54 61.35 -20.21
C ALA A 2 60.37 61.14 -19.21
N VAL A 3 59.74 59.97 -19.03
CA VAL A 3 60.18 58.57 -18.74
C VAL A 3 60.78 58.38 -17.33
N LEU A 4 60.31 57.31 -16.66
CA LEU A 4 60.67 56.70 -15.35
C LEU A 4 59.78 57.13 -14.16
N ALA A 5 59.21 56.26 -13.32
CA ALA A 5 59.30 54.80 -13.17
C ALA A 5 58.05 54.24 -12.46
N ARG A 6 57.73 52.99 -12.78
CA ARG A 6 56.69 52.16 -12.18
C ARG A 6 57.04 51.75 -10.74
N LEU A 7 56.05 51.74 -9.85
CA LEU A 7 55.99 50.82 -8.71
C LEU A 7 54.59 50.20 -8.71
N GLY A 8 54.52 48.97 -9.23
CA GLY A 8 53.31 48.18 -9.25
C GLY A 8 53.07 47.55 -7.88
N ALA A 9 51.89 47.79 -7.32
CA ALA A 9 51.31 46.92 -6.31
C ALA A 9 50.28 46.04 -7.00
N VAL A 10 50.71 44.86 -7.45
CA VAL A 10 49.78 43.78 -7.81
C VAL A 10 49.35 43.15 -6.49
N VAL A 11 48.18 43.53 -5.99
CA VAL A 11 47.50 42.76 -4.94
C VAL A 11 47.01 41.49 -5.60
N VAL A 12 47.79 40.43 -5.51
CA VAL A 12 47.32 39.07 -5.81
C VAL A 12 46.35 38.69 -4.69
N PHE A 13 45.06 38.88 -4.94
CA PHE A 13 44.05 38.15 -4.18
C PHE A 13 44.21 36.68 -4.55
N LEU A 14 44.93 35.93 -3.71
CA LEU A 14 44.76 34.49 -3.64
C LEU A 14 43.32 34.25 -3.17
N MET A 15 42.40 34.14 -4.13
CA MET A 15 41.20 33.35 -3.92
C MET A 15 41.71 31.93 -3.70
N ALA A 16 41.96 31.59 -2.44
CA ALA A 16 41.86 30.20 -2.04
C ALA A 16 40.42 29.83 -2.36
N ALA A 17 40.21 29.26 -3.55
CA ALA A 17 39.13 28.32 -3.72
C ALA A 17 39.39 27.31 -2.61
N ALA A 18 38.58 27.37 -1.56
CA ALA A 18 38.42 26.22 -0.70
C ALA A 18 38.02 25.11 -1.66
N VAL A 19 38.98 24.27 -2.03
CA VAL A 19 38.69 22.94 -2.48
C VAL A 19 37.89 22.41 -1.31
N VAL A 20 36.56 22.38 -1.47
CA VAL A 20 35.75 21.53 -0.61
C VAL A 20 36.35 20.17 -0.90
N ALA A 21 37.19 19.69 0.02
CA ALA A 21 37.55 18.30 0.01
C ALA A 21 36.20 17.61 0.12
N GLU A 22 35.68 17.08 -0.99
CA GLU A 22 34.58 16.14 -0.92
C GLU A 22 35.07 15.07 0.04
N GLY A 23 34.47 15.07 1.23
CA GLY A 23 34.92 14.25 2.32
C GLY A 23 34.84 12.82 1.87
N ILE A 24 35.92 12.06 2.10
CA ILE A 24 35.89 10.60 1.98
C ILE A 24 34.61 10.13 2.67
N LEU A 25 33.78 9.37 1.95
CA LEU A 25 32.53 8.82 2.48
C LEU A 25 32.78 8.20 3.86
N ASP A 26 31.88 8.46 4.80
CA ASP A 26 31.98 7.97 6.16
C ASP A 26 32.26 6.45 6.17
N PRO A 27 33.24 5.97 6.98
CA PRO A 27 33.64 4.57 6.95
C PRO A 27 32.51 3.57 7.22
N VAL A 28 31.50 3.95 8.00
CA VAL A 28 30.32 3.11 8.28
C VAL A 28 29.46 2.96 7.03
N ASP A 29 29.23 4.07 6.33
CA ASP A 29 28.45 4.11 5.10
C ASP A 29 29.18 3.36 3.97
N PHE A 30 30.50 3.56 3.85
CA PHE A 30 31.35 2.81 2.92
C PHE A 30 31.25 1.29 3.13
N LEU A 31 31.39 0.82 4.37
CA LEU A 31 31.26 -0.61 4.70
C LEU A 31 29.84 -1.14 4.48
N ALA A 32 28.82 -0.31 4.69
CA ALA A 32 27.44 -0.69 4.40
C ALA A 32 27.22 -0.89 2.90
N LEU A 33 27.72 0.00 2.04
CA LEU A 33 27.67 -0.16 0.58
C LEU A 33 28.43 -1.42 0.13
N GLN A 34 29.58 -1.75 0.73
CA GLN A 34 30.29 -3.00 0.46
C GLN A 34 29.49 -4.25 0.86
N ALA A 35 28.71 -4.19 1.93
CA ALA A 35 27.83 -5.28 2.33
C ALA A 35 26.66 -5.43 1.34
N VAL A 36 26.01 -4.33 0.98
CA VAL A 36 24.93 -4.29 -0.04
C VAL A 36 25.40 -4.85 -1.37
N ARG A 37 26.59 -4.45 -1.84
CA ARG A 37 27.18 -4.99 -3.07
C ARG A 37 27.39 -6.50 -3.00
N ARG A 38 27.77 -7.04 -1.84
CA ARG A 38 28.00 -8.47 -1.66
C ARG A 38 26.72 -9.29 -1.50
N SER A 39 25.63 -8.66 -1.06
CA SER A 39 24.36 -9.34 -0.81
C SER A 39 23.42 -9.35 -2.02
N LEU A 40 23.67 -8.48 -3.00
CA LEU A 40 22.87 -8.33 -4.21
C LEU A 40 23.70 -8.56 -5.47
N ASP A 41 23.08 -9.20 -6.45
CA ASP A 41 23.68 -9.54 -7.73
C ASP A 41 22.83 -9.03 -8.90
N ASP A 42 23.51 -8.61 -9.96
CA ASP A 42 22.87 -8.29 -11.24
C ASP A 42 22.18 -9.53 -11.82
N MET A 43 20.89 -9.41 -12.14
CA MET A 43 20.20 -10.43 -12.93
C MET A 43 20.79 -10.51 -14.35
N PRO A 44 20.66 -11.64 -15.07
CA PRO A 44 21.13 -11.75 -16.44
C PRO A 44 20.61 -10.61 -17.34
N GLY A 45 21.54 -9.85 -17.93
CA GLY A 45 21.26 -8.66 -18.75
C GLY A 45 21.30 -7.34 -17.99
N SER A 46 21.45 -7.35 -16.67
CA SER A 46 21.77 -6.17 -15.86
C SER A 46 23.29 -6.00 -15.74
N SER A 47 23.72 -4.76 -15.56
CA SER A 47 25.11 -4.39 -15.29
C SER A 47 25.20 -3.24 -14.28
N PHE A 48 24.20 -3.13 -13.39
CA PHE A 48 24.06 -2.03 -12.44
C PHE A 48 25.26 -1.95 -11.51
N PHE A 49 25.70 -3.09 -10.95
CA PHE A 49 26.85 -3.14 -10.07
C PHE A 49 28.19 -3.14 -10.81
N GLY A 50 28.18 -3.15 -12.14
CA GLY A 50 29.40 -3.10 -12.95
C GLY A 50 30.21 -1.82 -12.75
N ALA A 51 29.56 -0.72 -12.34
CA ALA A 51 30.20 0.56 -12.06
C ALA A 51 30.56 0.77 -10.58
N TRP A 52 30.17 -0.15 -9.69
CA TRP A 52 30.49 -0.06 -8.27
C TRP A 52 31.93 -0.54 -8.02
N ASP A 53 32.89 0.32 -8.31
CA ASP A 53 34.32 0.12 -8.06
C ASP A 53 34.74 0.84 -6.78
N PHE A 54 34.95 0.08 -5.70
CA PHE A 54 35.35 0.60 -4.39
C PHE A 54 36.79 1.16 -4.31
N THR A 55 37.47 1.33 -5.44
CA THR A 55 38.66 2.18 -5.55
C THR A 55 38.35 3.64 -5.88
N ALA A 56 37.12 3.92 -6.35
CA ALA A 56 36.58 5.26 -6.60
C ALA A 56 35.68 5.74 -5.45
N ASP A 57 35.21 6.99 -5.54
CA ASP A 57 34.25 7.54 -4.58
C ASP A 57 32.86 6.88 -4.74
N PRO A 58 32.33 6.19 -3.72
CA PRO A 58 31.01 5.56 -3.81
C PRO A 58 29.86 6.54 -4.01
N CYS A 59 30.04 7.83 -3.73
CA CYS A 59 29.02 8.85 -4.00
C CYS A 59 28.80 9.08 -5.50
N GLU A 60 29.70 8.61 -6.37
CA GLU A 60 29.54 8.61 -7.82
C GLU A 60 28.89 7.33 -8.37
N PHE A 61 28.64 6.33 -7.52
CA PHE A 61 28.06 5.06 -7.96
C PHE A 61 26.61 5.25 -8.43
N PRO A 62 26.19 4.54 -9.49
CA PRO A 62 24.79 4.54 -9.90
C PRO A 62 23.88 4.18 -8.72
N GLY A 63 22.93 5.09 -8.44
CA GLY A 63 21.94 4.89 -7.40
C GLY A 63 22.38 5.27 -5.98
N VAL A 64 23.62 5.72 -5.76
CA VAL A 64 24.08 6.24 -4.47
C VAL A 64 24.01 7.77 -4.51
N TYR A 65 23.38 8.38 -3.51
CA TYR A 65 23.31 9.83 -3.38
C TYR A 65 23.75 10.24 -1.99
N CYS A 66 24.78 11.08 -1.92
CA CYS A 66 25.36 11.53 -0.66
C CYS A 66 24.93 12.96 -0.30
N ASP A 67 24.84 13.24 1.00
CA ASP A 67 24.76 14.59 1.58
C ASP A 67 25.98 14.78 2.48
N GLY A 68 26.98 15.52 2.00
CA GLY A 68 28.30 15.54 2.61
C GLY A 68 28.97 14.17 2.51
N ASP A 69 29.45 13.65 3.65
CA ASP A 69 30.14 12.37 3.78
C ASP A 69 29.19 11.19 4.10
N LYS A 70 27.87 11.37 3.97
CA LYS A 70 26.86 10.36 4.33
C LYS A 70 25.96 10.01 3.17
N VAL A 71 25.57 8.73 3.07
CA VAL A 71 24.58 8.28 2.08
C VAL A 71 23.18 8.74 2.51
N ALA A 72 22.64 9.68 1.75
CA ALA A 72 21.33 10.27 2.00
C ALA A 72 20.20 9.53 1.25
N ALA A 73 20.48 8.93 0.09
CA ALA A 73 19.52 8.10 -0.64
C ALA A 73 20.20 6.96 -1.38
N LEU A 74 19.49 5.84 -1.49
CA LEU A 74 19.95 4.64 -2.18
C LEU A 74 18.85 4.08 -3.09
N ALA A 75 19.10 4.05 -4.40
CA ALA A 75 18.23 3.51 -5.43
C ALA A 75 18.92 2.32 -6.12
N LEU A 76 18.51 1.10 -5.74
CA LEU A 76 19.17 -0.13 -6.15
C LEU A 76 18.56 -0.69 -7.44
N GLY A 77 19.40 -0.77 -8.47
CA GLY A 77 19.08 -1.30 -9.80
C GLY A 77 18.76 -0.22 -10.84
N ASP A 78 18.82 -0.62 -12.11
CA ASP A 78 18.57 0.30 -13.24
C ASP A 78 17.07 0.64 -13.36
N PRO A 79 16.69 1.93 -13.30
CA PRO A 79 15.29 2.36 -13.28
C PRO A 79 14.58 2.27 -14.63
N ARG A 80 15.28 1.95 -15.73
CA ARG A 80 14.66 1.87 -17.06
C ARG A 80 13.58 0.79 -17.09
N ALA A 81 12.45 1.12 -17.74
CA ALA A 81 11.36 0.19 -17.93
C ALA A 81 11.85 -1.07 -18.67
N GLY A 82 11.58 -2.25 -18.09
CA GLY A 82 12.05 -3.53 -18.64
C GLY A 82 13.47 -3.92 -18.23
N SER A 83 14.13 -3.17 -17.34
CA SER A 83 15.38 -3.59 -16.70
C SER A 83 15.23 -4.99 -16.06
N PRO A 84 16.22 -5.89 -16.21
CA PRO A 84 16.18 -7.22 -15.59
C PRO A 84 16.16 -7.20 -14.05
N GLY A 85 16.59 -6.09 -13.44
CA GLY A 85 16.62 -5.90 -12.00
C GLY A 85 17.77 -6.61 -11.29
N LEU A 86 17.59 -6.81 -9.99
CA LEU A 86 18.58 -7.42 -9.09
C LEU A 86 18.04 -8.71 -8.47
N SER A 87 18.94 -9.54 -7.94
CA SER A 87 18.63 -10.72 -7.12
C SER A 87 19.50 -10.73 -5.86
N GLY A 88 19.25 -11.68 -4.95
CA GLY A 88 19.93 -11.73 -3.65
C GLY A 88 19.06 -11.15 -2.54
N ARG A 89 19.67 -10.64 -1.46
CA ARG A 89 18.96 -10.22 -0.24
C ARG A 89 19.34 -8.81 0.18
N LEU A 90 18.41 -8.13 0.83
CA LEU A 90 18.69 -6.87 1.51
C LEU A 90 19.58 -7.15 2.73
N ASP A 91 20.77 -6.55 2.76
CA ASP A 91 21.71 -6.73 3.86
C ASP A 91 21.31 -5.89 5.09
N PRO A 92 21.39 -6.42 6.33
CA PRO A 92 21.15 -5.64 7.54
C PRO A 92 22.07 -4.42 7.72
N ALA A 93 23.21 -4.35 7.02
CA ALA A 93 24.06 -3.18 7.02
C ALA A 93 23.37 -1.92 6.48
N LEU A 94 22.27 -2.05 5.73
CA LEU A 94 21.41 -0.92 5.35
C LEU A 94 20.97 -0.09 6.57
N GLY A 95 20.73 -0.74 7.72
CA GLY A 95 20.37 -0.06 8.97
C GLY A 95 21.48 0.82 9.56
N ARG A 96 22.71 0.73 9.04
CA ARG A 96 23.85 1.55 9.49
C ARG A 96 23.94 2.89 8.76
N LEU A 97 23.20 3.08 7.67
CA LEU A 97 23.14 4.32 6.91
C LEU A 97 22.29 5.35 7.68
N SER A 98 22.92 6.07 8.61
CA SER A 98 22.23 6.93 9.57
C SER A 98 21.55 8.16 8.95
N ALA A 99 22.06 8.63 7.80
CA ALA A 99 21.50 9.76 7.07
C ALA A 99 20.45 9.34 6.02
N LEU A 100 20.18 8.04 5.88
CA LEU A 100 19.31 7.53 4.81
C LEU A 100 17.89 8.07 4.93
N THR A 101 17.46 8.80 3.90
CA THR A 101 16.13 9.36 3.75
C THR A 101 15.29 8.60 2.73
N GLU A 102 15.92 7.98 1.73
CA GLU A 102 15.22 7.21 0.69
C GLU A 102 15.94 5.89 0.42
N LEU A 103 15.18 4.81 0.42
CA LEU A 103 15.63 3.49 -0.02
C LEU A 103 14.63 2.96 -1.05
N SER A 104 15.10 2.70 -2.26
CA SER A 104 14.30 2.06 -3.30
C SER A 104 15.04 0.90 -3.96
N VAL A 105 14.29 -0.11 -4.38
CA VAL A 105 14.80 -1.26 -5.14
C VAL A 105 13.89 -1.46 -6.32
N VAL A 106 14.47 -1.54 -7.52
CA VAL A 106 13.71 -1.78 -8.76
C VAL A 106 13.08 -3.18 -8.77
N PRO A 107 12.03 -3.41 -9.59
CA PRO A 107 11.46 -4.75 -9.79
C PRO A 107 12.53 -5.78 -10.17
N GLY A 108 12.46 -6.97 -9.60
CA GLY A 108 13.49 -7.99 -9.76
C GLY A 108 13.17 -9.30 -9.06
N ARG A 109 14.21 -9.94 -8.52
CA ARG A 109 14.15 -11.20 -7.77
C ARG A 109 14.86 -11.10 -6.42
N VAL A 110 14.85 -9.93 -5.79
CA VAL A 110 15.37 -9.78 -4.44
C VAL A 110 14.47 -10.57 -3.48
N ASP A 111 15.05 -11.49 -2.73
CA ASP A 111 14.36 -12.42 -1.83
C ASP A 111 14.74 -12.16 -0.35
N GLY A 112 14.29 -13.05 0.54
CA GLY A 112 14.52 -12.91 1.97
C GLY A 112 13.52 -11.98 2.65
N GLU A 113 13.83 -11.55 3.87
CA GLU A 113 12.96 -10.70 4.68
C GLU A 113 13.40 -9.22 4.62
N LEU A 114 12.50 -8.30 4.99
CA LEU A 114 12.89 -6.92 5.26
C LEU A 114 13.79 -6.89 6.51
N PRO A 115 15.04 -6.38 6.44
CA PRO A 115 15.93 -6.37 7.58
C PRO A 115 15.37 -5.52 8.72
N GLU A 116 15.20 -6.07 9.92
CA GLU A 116 14.73 -5.33 11.10
C GLU A 116 15.57 -4.08 11.39
N SER A 117 16.86 -4.16 11.05
CA SER A 117 17.83 -3.06 11.16
C SER A 117 17.41 -1.76 10.46
N LEU A 118 16.53 -1.81 9.45
CA LEU A 118 15.98 -0.62 8.79
C LEU A 118 15.26 0.32 9.77
N ALA A 119 14.78 -0.20 10.90
CA ALA A 119 14.22 0.59 12.00
C ALA A 119 15.23 1.61 12.61
N SER A 120 16.53 1.45 12.33
CA SER A 120 17.60 2.36 12.78
C SER A 120 17.75 3.60 11.89
N CYS A 121 17.24 3.57 10.66
CA CYS A 121 17.30 4.69 9.71
C CYS A 121 16.24 5.75 10.06
N ARG A 122 16.40 6.47 11.18
CA ARG A 122 15.39 7.40 11.73
C ARG A 122 14.98 8.55 10.79
N ASN A 123 15.82 8.84 9.79
CA ASN A 123 15.56 9.88 8.78
C ASN A 123 14.79 9.36 7.57
N LEU A 124 14.49 8.06 7.49
CA LEU A 124 13.84 7.44 6.34
C LEU A 124 12.44 8.01 6.11
N ARG A 125 12.21 8.52 4.91
CA ARG A 125 10.97 9.12 4.41
C ARG A 125 10.32 8.24 3.35
N PHE A 126 11.12 7.55 2.55
CA PHE A 126 10.65 6.74 1.44
C PHE A 126 11.29 5.35 1.49
N LEU A 127 10.48 4.30 1.61
CA LEU A 127 10.89 2.90 1.51
C LEU A 127 10.05 2.20 0.44
N ALA A 128 10.67 1.85 -0.70
CA ALA A 128 10.00 1.19 -1.81
C ALA A 128 10.75 -0.05 -2.30
N VAL A 129 10.19 -1.23 -2.07
CA VAL A 129 10.78 -2.53 -2.47
C VAL A 129 9.70 -3.35 -3.18
N SER A 130 9.00 -2.77 -4.15
CA SER A 130 7.88 -3.42 -4.82
C SER A 130 8.31 -4.38 -5.93
N LYS A 131 7.45 -5.35 -6.27
CA LYS A 131 7.65 -6.32 -7.36
C LYS A 131 8.96 -7.13 -7.24
N ASN A 132 9.16 -7.71 -6.07
CA ASN A 132 10.28 -8.58 -5.75
C ASN A 132 9.75 -9.88 -5.10
N LEU A 133 10.62 -10.62 -4.42
CA LEU A 133 10.29 -11.89 -3.75
C LEU A 133 10.46 -11.76 -2.23
N ILE A 134 10.31 -10.55 -1.67
CA ILE A 134 10.45 -10.30 -0.24
C ILE A 134 9.38 -11.08 0.52
N SER A 135 9.76 -11.76 1.59
CA SER A 135 8.92 -12.65 2.39
C SER A 135 9.05 -12.31 3.87
N GLY A 136 8.52 -13.16 4.75
CA GLY A 136 8.49 -12.90 6.19
C GLY A 136 7.40 -11.91 6.58
N GLN A 137 7.52 -11.30 7.76
CA GLN A 137 6.58 -10.31 8.29
C GLN A 137 7.10 -8.88 8.07
N ILE A 138 6.21 -7.90 8.17
CA ILE A 138 6.65 -6.50 8.25
C ILE A 138 7.24 -6.28 9.66
N PRO A 139 8.51 -5.87 9.81
CA PRO A 139 9.10 -5.71 11.13
C PRO A 139 8.39 -4.62 11.95
N ASP A 140 8.00 -4.96 13.18
CA ASP A 140 7.33 -4.03 14.12
C ASP A 140 8.13 -2.74 14.35
N GLY A 141 9.46 -2.84 14.30
CA GLY A 141 10.40 -1.73 14.47
C GLY A 141 10.26 -0.62 13.42
N LEU A 142 9.69 -0.90 12.23
CA LEU A 142 9.42 0.13 11.22
C LEU A 142 8.43 1.18 11.72
N GLY A 143 7.57 0.84 12.69
CA GLY A 143 6.70 1.82 13.35
C GLY A 143 7.44 2.87 14.20
N GLY A 144 8.76 2.74 14.36
CA GLY A 144 9.62 3.76 14.99
C GLY A 144 10.18 4.82 14.03
N LEU A 145 9.85 4.75 12.73
CA LEU A 145 10.36 5.66 11.70
C LEU A 145 9.45 6.88 11.55
N SER A 146 9.51 7.81 12.50
CA SER A 146 8.59 8.97 12.59
C SER A 146 8.53 9.87 11.34
N ASN A 147 9.57 9.84 10.50
CA ASN A 147 9.64 10.61 9.25
C ASN A 147 9.10 9.86 8.03
N LEU A 148 8.73 8.58 8.15
CA LEU A 148 8.33 7.74 7.02
C LEU A 148 7.01 8.24 6.43
N ARG A 149 7.04 8.59 5.14
CA ARG A 149 5.89 9.11 4.37
C ARG A 149 5.31 8.09 3.42
N THR A 150 6.15 7.24 2.87
CA THR A 150 5.74 6.19 1.93
C THR A 150 6.39 4.87 2.31
N LEU A 151 5.55 3.86 2.49
CA LEU A 151 5.94 2.46 2.57
C LEU A 151 5.27 1.70 1.41
N ASP A 152 6.06 1.30 0.42
CA ASP A 152 5.61 0.46 -0.69
C ASP A 152 6.39 -0.85 -0.70
N VAL A 153 5.70 -1.92 -0.33
CA VAL A 153 6.23 -3.30 -0.41
C VAL A 153 5.26 -4.18 -1.19
N SER A 154 4.54 -3.58 -2.13
CA SER A 154 3.55 -4.27 -2.96
C SER A 154 4.17 -5.30 -3.91
N PHE A 155 3.38 -6.29 -4.31
CA PHE A 155 3.81 -7.37 -5.21
C PHE A 155 5.04 -8.12 -4.66
N ASN A 156 4.92 -8.62 -3.44
CA ASN A 156 5.91 -9.46 -2.77
C ASN A 156 5.21 -10.69 -2.18
N GLN A 157 5.87 -11.37 -1.25
CA GLN A 157 5.38 -12.55 -0.55
C GLN A 157 5.23 -12.30 0.96
N ILE A 158 5.09 -11.04 1.38
CA ILE A 158 5.01 -10.66 2.80
C ILE A 158 3.77 -11.27 3.43
N SER A 159 3.91 -11.80 4.64
CA SER A 159 2.89 -12.54 5.37
C SER A 159 2.70 -11.99 6.79
N GLY A 160 1.80 -12.59 7.56
CA GLY A 160 1.49 -12.14 8.92
C GLY A 160 0.53 -10.94 8.94
N ALA A 161 0.39 -10.31 10.11
CA ALA A 161 -0.49 -9.16 10.30
C ALA A 161 0.22 -7.85 9.97
N ILE A 162 -0.55 -6.80 9.70
CA ILE A 162 -0.02 -5.42 9.63
C ILE A 162 0.29 -4.99 11.07
N PRO A 163 1.55 -4.63 11.40
CA PRO A 163 1.88 -4.14 12.74
C PRO A 163 1.08 -2.88 13.11
N PRO A 164 0.44 -2.82 14.30
CA PRO A 164 -0.24 -1.61 14.76
C PRO A 164 0.68 -0.40 14.87
N SER A 165 1.99 -0.62 15.05
CA SER A 165 2.99 0.45 15.10
C SER A 165 3.08 1.24 13.78
N ILE A 166 2.78 0.61 12.64
CA ILE A 166 2.81 1.27 11.32
C ILE A 166 1.63 2.23 11.15
N THR A 167 0.44 1.87 11.64
CA THR A 167 -0.75 2.75 11.54
C THR A 167 -0.66 3.96 12.46
N THR A 168 0.26 3.93 13.44
CA THR A 168 0.54 5.04 14.36
C THR A 168 1.69 5.98 13.92
N LEU A 169 2.29 5.74 12.74
CA LEU A 169 3.33 6.62 12.22
C LEU A 169 2.77 8.03 11.94
N PRO A 170 3.38 9.11 12.49
CA PRO A 170 2.79 10.45 12.41
C PRO A 170 2.85 11.05 10.99
N SER A 171 3.84 10.68 10.19
CA SER A 171 4.08 11.26 8.86
C SER A 171 3.63 10.37 7.70
N ILE A 172 3.04 9.20 7.95
CA ILE A 172 2.71 8.23 6.91
C ILE A 172 1.55 8.75 6.04
N THR A 173 1.81 8.86 4.74
CA THR A 173 0.83 9.36 3.75
C THR A 173 0.42 8.28 2.76
N ASN A 174 1.32 7.34 2.44
CA ASN A 174 1.09 6.26 1.49
C ASN A 174 1.49 4.93 2.11
N LEU A 175 0.50 4.04 2.30
CA LEU A 175 0.71 2.67 2.74
C LEU A 175 0.25 1.72 1.63
N ILE A 176 1.20 1.13 0.92
CA ILE A 176 0.97 0.31 -0.27
C ILE A 176 1.52 -1.10 -0.01
N LEU A 177 0.61 -1.99 0.38
CA LEU A 177 0.92 -3.38 0.78
C LEU A 177 0.21 -4.42 -0.09
N CYS A 178 -0.33 -4.00 -1.24
CA CYS A 178 -1.12 -4.85 -2.11
C CYS A 178 -0.34 -6.00 -2.75
N HIS A 179 -1.02 -7.07 -3.15
CA HIS A 179 -0.42 -8.26 -3.74
C HIS A 179 0.65 -8.88 -2.84
N ASN A 180 0.22 -9.27 -1.63
CA ASN A 180 1.02 -9.99 -0.63
C ASN A 180 0.15 -11.11 -0.01
N HIS A 181 0.63 -11.73 1.06
CA HIS A 181 -0.06 -12.75 1.84
C HIS A 181 -0.42 -12.25 3.25
N LEU A 182 -0.71 -10.96 3.41
CA LEU A 182 -1.07 -10.38 4.71
C LEU A 182 -2.38 -10.96 5.23
N THR A 183 -2.48 -11.16 6.53
CA THR A 183 -3.61 -11.78 7.25
C THR A 183 -4.05 -10.91 8.42
N GLY A 184 -5.16 -11.27 9.07
CA GLY A 184 -5.70 -10.50 10.20
C GLY A 184 -6.38 -9.20 9.76
N GLY A 185 -6.73 -8.36 10.75
CA GLY A 185 -7.48 -7.13 10.55
C GLY A 185 -6.61 -5.94 10.19
N ILE A 186 -7.25 -4.89 9.68
CA ILE A 186 -6.62 -3.57 9.56
C ILE A 186 -6.51 -3.00 10.99
N PRO A 187 -5.31 -2.64 11.49
CA PRO A 187 -5.18 -2.02 12.80
C PRO A 187 -5.89 -0.67 12.86
N SER A 188 -6.27 -0.23 14.06
CA SER A 188 -6.87 1.10 14.21
C SER A 188 -5.87 2.20 13.87
N PHE A 189 -6.37 3.29 13.30
CA PHE A 189 -5.62 4.51 13.07
C PHE A 189 -5.99 5.56 14.13
N PRO A 190 -5.04 6.41 14.54
CA PRO A 190 -5.35 7.58 15.36
C PRO A 190 -6.06 8.66 14.53
N ASP A 191 -6.88 9.49 15.18
CA ASP A 191 -7.56 10.61 14.52
C ASP A 191 -6.60 11.63 13.88
N SER A 192 -5.35 11.69 14.36
CA SER A 192 -4.29 12.54 13.83
C SER A 192 -3.61 11.97 12.58
N SER A 193 -4.07 10.85 12.03
CA SER A 193 -3.45 10.20 10.87
C SER A 193 -3.48 11.09 9.63
N THR A 194 -2.34 11.16 8.94
CA THR A 194 -2.16 11.91 7.68
C THR A 194 -2.26 11.01 6.44
N LEU A 195 -2.80 9.80 6.58
CA LEU A 195 -2.84 8.81 5.53
C LEU A 195 -3.78 9.23 4.39
N ILE A 196 -3.24 9.31 3.18
CA ILE A 196 -3.95 9.72 1.96
C ILE A 196 -4.26 8.50 1.08
N ARG A 197 -3.38 7.50 1.07
CA ARG A 197 -3.52 6.29 0.26
C ARG A 197 -3.32 5.04 1.12
N LEU A 198 -4.35 4.19 1.14
CA LEU A 198 -4.31 2.86 1.72
C LEU A 198 -4.63 1.82 0.63
N ASP A 199 -3.62 1.06 0.19
CA ASP A 199 -3.77 0.02 -0.82
C ASP A 199 -3.36 -1.34 -0.24
N LEU A 200 -4.36 -2.14 0.13
CA LEU A 200 -4.23 -3.47 0.74
C LEU A 200 -4.85 -4.57 -0.14
N LYS A 201 -5.19 -4.28 -1.39
CA LYS A 201 -5.86 -5.24 -2.29
C LYS A 201 -5.03 -6.50 -2.51
N HIS A 202 -5.70 -7.60 -2.87
CA HIS A 202 -5.02 -8.88 -3.12
C HIS A 202 -4.14 -9.32 -1.93
N ASN A 203 -4.78 -9.53 -0.79
CA ASN A 203 -4.19 -10.13 0.41
C ASN A 203 -5.18 -11.17 0.98
N ALA A 204 -4.88 -11.69 2.17
CA ALA A 204 -5.75 -12.56 2.95
C ALA A 204 -6.29 -11.85 4.21
N LEU A 205 -6.51 -10.53 4.14
CA LEU A 205 -6.97 -9.73 5.28
C LEU A 205 -8.44 -9.99 5.60
N SER A 206 -8.76 -9.94 6.88
CA SER A 206 -10.09 -10.21 7.43
C SER A 206 -10.27 -9.45 8.74
N GLY A 207 -11.43 -8.84 9.02
CA GLY A 207 -11.60 -8.04 10.24
C GLY A 207 -11.75 -8.83 11.55
N GLY A 208 -11.56 -10.15 11.55
CA GLY A 208 -11.65 -11.00 12.75
C GLY A 208 -10.34 -11.08 13.54
N CYS A 209 -10.43 -11.21 14.86
CA CYS A 209 -9.28 -11.45 15.73
C CYS A 209 -8.64 -12.83 15.48
N SER A 210 -7.35 -12.83 15.15
CA SER A 210 -6.50 -14.02 15.05
C SER A 210 -6.10 -14.56 16.42
N GLN A 211 -7.05 -15.11 17.20
CA GLN A 211 -6.67 -15.76 18.49
C GLN A 211 -7.34 -17.11 18.80
N ARG A 212 -8.23 -17.65 17.95
CA ARG A 212 -8.70 -19.04 18.12
C ARG A 212 -8.97 -19.72 16.78
N ALA A 213 -8.07 -20.63 16.39
CA ALA A 213 -8.45 -21.83 15.64
C ALA A 213 -9.52 -22.56 16.51
N GLU A 214 -10.67 -23.05 16.04
CA GLU A 214 -10.84 -23.97 14.91
C GLU A 214 -12.27 -24.02 14.30
N LEU A 215 -13.25 -23.14 14.62
CA LEU A 215 -14.65 -23.41 14.16
C LEU A 215 -15.46 -22.22 13.57
N ALA A 216 -14.92 -21.01 13.43
CA ALA A 216 -15.65 -19.89 12.82
C ALA A 216 -14.89 -19.31 11.61
N PRO A 217 -15.57 -18.83 10.56
CA PRO A 217 -14.90 -18.04 9.53
C PRO A 217 -14.21 -16.86 10.21
N LEU A 218 -12.89 -16.72 10.05
CA LEU A 218 -12.07 -15.61 10.57
C LEU A 218 -12.42 -14.26 9.90
N ASP A 219 -13.60 -14.16 9.30
CA ASP A 219 -14.05 -13.00 8.57
C ASP A 219 -14.57 -11.95 9.56
N GLY A 220 -14.26 -10.68 9.32
CA GLY A 220 -14.78 -9.57 10.14
C GLY A 220 -14.77 -8.23 9.41
N PRO A 221 -15.34 -7.18 10.03
CA PRO A 221 -15.58 -5.90 9.41
C PRO A 221 -14.32 -5.06 9.23
N ILE A 222 -14.39 -4.11 8.30
CA ILE A 222 -13.43 -3.01 8.25
C ILE A 222 -13.69 -2.13 9.48
N PRO A 223 -12.68 -1.74 10.27
CA PRO A 223 -12.87 -0.78 11.35
C PRO A 223 -13.47 0.53 10.84
N ALA A 224 -14.51 1.03 11.50
CA ALA A 224 -15.21 2.25 11.07
C ALA A 224 -14.27 3.47 10.98
N SER A 225 -13.21 3.51 11.78
CA SER A 225 -12.17 4.55 11.76
C SER A 225 -11.41 4.64 10.44
N VAL A 226 -11.38 3.57 9.61
CA VAL A 226 -10.77 3.63 8.27
C VAL A 226 -11.51 4.63 7.37
N PHE A 227 -12.83 4.75 7.53
CA PHE A 227 -13.65 5.66 6.73
C PHE A 227 -13.58 7.11 7.21
N THR A 228 -13.05 7.38 8.40
CA THR A 228 -12.88 8.74 8.93
C THR A 228 -11.51 9.34 8.59
N LEU A 229 -10.62 8.57 7.97
CA LEU A 229 -9.31 9.02 7.54
C LEU A 229 -9.40 10.00 6.37
N PRO A 230 -8.42 10.91 6.20
CA PRO A 230 -8.36 11.85 5.07
C PRO A 230 -7.90 11.16 3.76
N LEU A 231 -8.44 9.98 3.47
CA LEU A 231 -8.06 9.18 2.32
C LEU A 231 -8.59 9.79 1.02
N SER A 232 -7.72 9.83 0.01
CA SER A 232 -8.14 9.97 -1.39
C SER A 232 -8.41 8.60 -2.00
N VAL A 233 -7.69 7.56 -1.58
CA VAL A 233 -7.78 6.22 -2.17
C VAL A 233 -7.78 5.14 -1.09
N LEU A 234 -8.82 4.32 -1.10
CA LEU A 234 -8.99 3.11 -0.29
C LEU A 234 -9.20 1.90 -1.21
N GLN A 235 -8.20 1.01 -1.28
CA GLN A 235 -8.25 -0.21 -2.09
C GLN A 235 -8.13 -1.44 -1.20
N LEU A 236 -9.25 -2.13 -0.99
CA LEU A 236 -9.36 -3.32 -0.14
C LEU A 236 -9.86 -4.56 -0.90
N GLN A 237 -9.97 -4.47 -2.22
CA GLN A 237 -10.54 -5.54 -3.03
C GLN A 237 -9.75 -6.84 -2.97
N ARG A 238 -10.45 -7.97 -3.16
CA ARG A 238 -9.85 -9.31 -3.13
C ARG A 238 -9.14 -9.60 -1.81
N ASN A 239 -9.91 -9.49 -0.75
CA ASN A 239 -9.58 -9.90 0.62
C ASN A 239 -10.73 -10.77 1.17
N PHE A 240 -10.75 -10.99 2.48
CA PHE A 240 -11.77 -11.76 3.18
C PHE A 240 -12.57 -10.90 4.19
N PHE A 241 -12.66 -9.59 3.97
CA PHE A 241 -13.50 -8.73 4.82
C PHE A 241 -14.98 -9.13 4.71
N SER A 242 -15.70 -9.08 5.82
CA SER A 242 -17.13 -9.42 5.89
C SER A 242 -17.87 -8.53 6.89
N GLY A 243 -19.15 -8.78 7.11
CA GLY A 243 -19.96 -7.97 8.04
C GLY A 243 -20.69 -6.85 7.32
N LEU A 244 -21.40 -6.06 8.12
CA LEU A 244 -22.08 -4.85 7.68
C LEU A 244 -21.08 -3.74 7.40
N LEU A 245 -21.36 -2.94 6.38
CA LEU A 245 -20.56 -1.78 6.04
C LEU A 245 -21.16 -0.53 6.71
N GLU A 246 -20.69 -0.22 7.92
CA GLU A 246 -21.23 0.87 8.76
C GLU A 246 -20.19 1.98 9.00
N PRO A 247 -19.94 2.89 8.02
CA PRO A 247 -19.19 4.11 8.28
C PRO A 247 -19.86 4.94 9.38
N ALA A 248 -19.08 5.63 10.21
CA ALA A 248 -19.62 6.48 11.27
C ALA A 248 -20.24 7.79 10.72
N ASN A 249 -19.71 8.28 9.59
CA ASN A 249 -20.08 9.55 8.97
C ASN A 249 -20.12 9.40 7.44
N ASP A 250 -20.56 10.45 6.74
CA ASP A 250 -20.48 10.53 5.28
C ASP A 250 -19.04 10.35 4.79
N VAL A 251 -18.86 9.43 3.84
CA VAL A 251 -17.56 9.07 3.27
C VAL A 251 -17.32 9.92 2.03
N THR A 252 -16.21 10.66 2.01
CA THR A 252 -15.85 11.60 0.92
C THR A 252 -14.61 11.17 0.14
N ILE A 253 -14.18 9.91 0.34
CA ILE A 253 -13.01 9.32 -0.30
C ILE A 253 -13.23 9.26 -1.82
N GLN A 254 -12.25 9.69 -2.61
CA GLN A 254 -12.40 9.74 -4.07
C GLN A 254 -12.52 8.36 -4.71
N VAL A 255 -11.75 7.37 -4.23
CA VAL A 255 -11.82 6.00 -4.74
C VAL A 255 -11.94 5.02 -3.58
N VAL A 256 -13.04 4.26 -3.56
CA VAL A 256 -13.30 3.19 -2.60
C VAL A 256 -13.57 1.90 -3.37
N ASP A 257 -12.62 0.98 -3.34
CA ASP A 257 -12.77 -0.35 -3.95
C ASP A 257 -12.82 -1.44 -2.88
N LEU A 258 -14.03 -1.96 -2.65
CA LEU A 258 -14.34 -3.03 -1.71
C LEU A 258 -14.74 -4.32 -2.44
N SER A 259 -14.51 -4.39 -3.75
CA SER A 259 -14.97 -5.51 -4.58
C SER A 259 -14.31 -6.83 -4.19
N TYR A 260 -14.94 -7.96 -4.52
CA TYR A 260 -14.39 -9.30 -4.23
C TYR A 260 -14.06 -9.50 -2.74
N ASN A 261 -15.03 -9.22 -1.88
CA ASN A 261 -14.98 -9.49 -0.44
C ASN A 261 -16.22 -10.33 -0.05
N ARG A 262 -16.59 -10.33 1.23
CA ARG A 262 -17.72 -11.07 1.79
C ARG A 262 -18.68 -10.15 2.57
N PHE A 263 -18.70 -8.86 2.25
CA PHE A 263 -19.63 -7.91 2.88
C PHE A 263 -21.09 -8.31 2.63
N TRP A 264 -21.95 -8.11 3.61
CA TRP A 264 -23.37 -8.47 3.53
C TRP A 264 -24.26 -7.40 4.16
N GLY A 265 -25.57 -7.55 4.00
CA GLY A 265 -26.56 -6.58 4.47
C GLY A 265 -26.78 -5.42 3.49
N PRO A 266 -27.51 -4.37 3.89
CA PRO A 266 -27.79 -3.23 3.03
C PRO A 266 -26.53 -2.42 2.70
N VAL A 267 -26.50 -1.82 1.51
CA VAL A 267 -25.48 -0.82 1.16
C VAL A 267 -25.74 0.44 2.00
N SER A 268 -24.71 0.98 2.66
CA SER A 268 -24.87 2.18 3.47
C SER A 268 -25.05 3.44 2.59
N PRO A 269 -26.06 4.29 2.87
CA PRO A 269 -26.24 5.57 2.18
C PRO A 269 -25.12 6.57 2.47
N LEU A 270 -24.31 6.36 3.51
CA LEU A 270 -23.17 7.22 3.88
C LEU A 270 -22.03 7.14 2.86
N LEU A 271 -22.06 6.18 1.94
CA LEU A 271 -21.09 6.06 0.84
C LEU A 271 -21.44 6.92 -0.37
N ALA A 272 -22.54 7.67 -0.33
CA ALA A 272 -22.99 8.47 -1.47
C ALA A 272 -22.02 9.61 -1.85
N GLY A 273 -21.18 10.07 -0.91
CA GLY A 273 -20.15 11.09 -1.17
C GLY A 273 -18.88 10.56 -1.83
N VAL A 274 -18.76 9.25 -2.08
CA VAL A 274 -17.60 8.65 -2.73
C VAL A 274 -17.59 8.99 -4.22
N GLY A 275 -16.41 9.30 -4.78
CA GLY A 275 -16.28 9.59 -6.22
C GLY A 275 -16.42 8.34 -7.09
N GLN A 276 -15.70 7.27 -6.75
CA GLN A 276 -15.71 5.99 -7.44
C GLN A 276 -15.89 4.85 -6.44
N LEU A 277 -17.04 4.18 -6.49
CA LEU A 277 -17.46 3.17 -5.54
C LEU A 277 -17.63 1.81 -6.22
N TYR A 278 -16.79 0.86 -5.80
CA TYR A 278 -16.82 -0.52 -6.28
C TYR A 278 -17.22 -1.47 -5.14
N LEU A 279 -18.43 -2.01 -5.20
CA LEU A 279 -18.98 -2.96 -4.23
C LEU A 279 -19.31 -4.32 -4.87
N ASN A 280 -18.93 -4.52 -6.12
CA ASN A 280 -19.23 -5.75 -6.87
C ASN A 280 -18.58 -7.00 -6.27
N ASN A 281 -19.16 -8.17 -6.53
CA ASN A 281 -18.67 -9.46 -6.03
C ASN A 281 -18.60 -9.49 -4.50
N ASN A 282 -19.73 -9.15 -3.87
CA ASN A 282 -19.96 -9.23 -2.43
C ASN A 282 -21.29 -9.96 -2.18
N ARG A 283 -21.88 -9.79 -1.00
CA ARG A 283 -23.16 -10.39 -0.60
C ARG A 283 -24.14 -9.31 -0.11
N PHE A 284 -24.05 -8.08 -0.62
CA PHE A 284 -24.98 -7.02 -0.24
C PHE A 284 -26.41 -7.38 -0.65
N THR A 285 -27.39 -7.04 0.20
CA THR A 285 -28.81 -7.35 0.04
C THR A 285 -29.66 -6.10 0.19
N GLY A 286 -30.94 -6.17 -0.17
CA GLY A 286 -31.88 -5.05 -0.03
C GLY A 286 -31.75 -4.04 -1.16
N GLU A 287 -32.39 -2.88 -0.98
CA GLU A 287 -32.48 -1.87 -2.04
C GLU A 287 -31.23 -1.00 -2.15
N VAL A 288 -30.93 -0.56 -3.38
CA VAL A 288 -29.88 0.44 -3.59
C VAL A 288 -30.35 1.76 -3.01
N PRO A 289 -29.64 2.36 -2.03
CA PRO A 289 -30.09 3.57 -1.36
C PRO A 289 -30.40 4.72 -2.33
N ALA A 290 -31.56 5.37 -2.17
CA ALA A 290 -31.97 6.48 -3.02
C ALA A 290 -30.93 7.63 -3.07
N ARG A 291 -30.20 7.86 -1.96
CA ARG A 291 -29.14 8.87 -1.91
C ARG A 291 -28.00 8.58 -2.88
N LEU A 292 -27.60 7.32 -3.05
CA LEU A 292 -26.59 6.93 -4.05
C LEU A 292 -27.09 7.21 -5.47
N VAL A 293 -28.37 6.94 -5.74
CA VAL A 293 -28.98 7.19 -7.04
C VAL A 293 -29.07 8.70 -7.33
N GLN A 294 -29.43 9.51 -6.33
CA GLN A 294 -29.49 10.97 -6.44
C GLN A 294 -28.12 11.57 -6.78
N GLU A 295 -27.06 11.15 -6.09
CA GLU A 295 -25.70 11.60 -6.37
C GLU A 295 -25.20 11.15 -7.77
N LEU A 296 -25.63 9.97 -8.23
CA LEU A 296 -25.27 9.41 -9.53
C LEU A 296 -25.96 10.13 -10.72
N VAL A 297 -27.24 10.49 -10.56
CA VAL A 297 -28.07 11.11 -11.62
C VAL A 297 -27.93 12.63 -11.62
N GLY A 298 -27.72 13.24 -10.44
CA GLY A 298 -27.57 14.68 -10.29
C GLY A 298 -26.20 15.22 -10.68
N SER A 299 -25.89 16.44 -10.25
CA SER A 299 -24.53 17.02 -10.31
C SER A 299 -23.67 16.57 -9.12
N GLY A 300 -23.93 15.36 -8.61
CA GLY A 300 -23.28 14.82 -7.43
C GLY A 300 -21.83 14.40 -7.68
N GLY A 301 -21.12 14.05 -6.61
CA GLY A 301 -19.71 13.66 -6.68
C GLY A 301 -19.47 12.25 -7.25
N LEU A 302 -20.50 11.39 -7.24
CA LEU A 302 -20.41 9.97 -7.58
C LEU A 302 -20.39 9.74 -9.10
N GLN A 303 -19.25 9.28 -9.61
CA GLN A 303 -19.01 9.03 -11.04
C GLN A 303 -19.03 7.56 -11.40
N VAL A 304 -18.62 6.68 -10.48
CA VAL A 304 -18.57 5.22 -10.74
C VAL A 304 -19.31 4.49 -9.62
N LEU A 305 -20.28 3.66 -10.00
CA LEU A 305 -21.02 2.81 -9.06
C LEU A 305 -21.14 1.38 -9.61
N TYR A 306 -20.33 0.47 -9.08
CA TYR A 306 -20.32 -0.94 -9.50
C TYR A 306 -20.88 -1.84 -8.40
N LEU A 307 -22.03 -2.46 -8.68
CA LEU A 307 -22.81 -3.27 -7.74
C LEU A 307 -23.05 -4.71 -8.23
N GLN A 308 -22.51 -5.09 -9.40
CA GLN A 308 -22.74 -6.41 -9.99
C GLN A 308 -22.30 -7.57 -9.09
N HIS A 309 -22.91 -8.74 -9.23
CA HIS A 309 -22.62 -9.92 -8.40
C HIS A 309 -22.82 -9.65 -6.90
N ASN A 310 -24.03 -9.21 -6.56
CA ASN A 310 -24.57 -9.10 -5.20
C ASN A 310 -26.00 -9.68 -5.18
N PHE A 311 -26.76 -9.41 -4.11
CA PHE A 311 -28.15 -9.80 -3.93
C PHE A 311 -29.08 -8.58 -3.78
N LEU A 312 -28.77 -7.50 -4.48
CA LEU A 312 -29.50 -6.24 -4.38
C LEU A 312 -30.81 -6.28 -5.17
N THR A 313 -31.83 -5.60 -4.64
CA THR A 313 -33.17 -5.54 -5.21
C THR A 313 -33.53 -4.11 -5.56
N GLY A 314 -33.87 -3.81 -6.82
CA GLY A 314 -34.37 -2.49 -7.20
C GLY A 314 -33.31 -1.37 -7.17
N ILE A 315 -33.44 -0.46 -8.14
CA ILE A 315 -32.76 0.82 -8.14
C ILE A 315 -33.77 1.86 -8.61
N GLU A 316 -34.00 2.90 -7.81
CA GLU A 316 -35.00 3.92 -8.10
C GLU A 316 -34.48 4.96 -9.12
N ILE A 317 -34.12 4.52 -10.33
CA ILE A 317 -33.81 5.42 -11.44
C ILE A 317 -35.11 5.72 -12.19
N SER A 318 -35.54 6.99 -12.18
CA SER A 318 -36.71 7.42 -12.95
C SER A 318 -36.49 7.16 -14.44
N PRO A 319 -37.47 6.59 -15.18
CA PRO A 319 -37.35 6.37 -16.62
C PRO A 319 -37.12 7.66 -17.43
N ALA A 320 -37.48 8.82 -16.86
CA ALA A 320 -37.29 10.13 -17.47
C ALA A 320 -35.91 10.75 -17.17
N SER A 321 -35.11 10.13 -16.29
CA SER A 321 -33.78 10.61 -15.95
C SER A 321 -32.71 9.99 -16.85
N SER A 322 -31.80 10.82 -17.37
CA SER A 322 -30.64 10.38 -18.15
C SER A 322 -29.39 10.45 -17.28
N LEU A 323 -28.59 9.39 -17.25
CA LEU A 323 -27.28 9.42 -16.61
C LEU A 323 -26.31 10.33 -17.39
N PRO A 324 -25.52 11.19 -16.72
CA PRO A 324 -24.49 11.98 -17.38
C PRO A 324 -23.45 11.09 -18.10
N SER A 325 -22.85 11.59 -19.19
CA SER A 325 -21.83 10.83 -19.95
C SER A 325 -20.54 10.59 -19.16
N SER A 326 -20.31 11.34 -18.08
CA SER A 326 -19.20 11.15 -17.15
C SER A 326 -19.43 10.03 -16.13
N VAL A 327 -20.61 9.42 -16.11
CA VAL A 327 -21.02 8.43 -15.13
C VAL A 327 -20.93 7.01 -15.69
N SER A 328 -20.41 6.08 -14.89
CA SER A 328 -20.37 4.64 -15.17
C SER A 328 -21.11 3.85 -14.09
N LEU A 329 -22.15 3.14 -14.49
CA LEU A 329 -23.02 2.34 -13.61
C LEU A 329 -23.03 0.88 -14.08
N CYS A 330 -22.77 -0.05 -13.16
CA CYS A 330 -22.86 -1.48 -13.44
C CYS A 330 -23.70 -2.22 -12.38
N LEU A 331 -24.82 -2.80 -12.80
CA LEU A 331 -25.81 -3.45 -11.91
C LEU A 331 -26.13 -4.90 -12.28
N MET A 332 -25.55 -5.42 -13.36
CA MET A 332 -25.94 -6.73 -13.89
C MET A 332 -25.62 -7.86 -12.89
N TYR A 333 -26.29 -9.01 -13.05
CA TYR A 333 -26.01 -10.21 -12.25
C TYR A 333 -26.19 -10.03 -10.74
N ASN A 334 -27.25 -9.32 -10.34
CA ASN A 334 -27.76 -9.37 -8.97
C ASN A 334 -28.79 -10.51 -8.83
N CYS A 335 -28.58 -11.42 -7.89
CA CYS A 335 -29.51 -12.51 -7.63
C CYS A 335 -30.57 -12.05 -6.63
N MET A 336 -31.87 -12.19 -6.95
CA MET A 336 -32.94 -11.69 -6.05
C MET A 336 -33.10 -12.51 -4.76
N VAL A 337 -32.48 -13.69 -4.66
CA VAL A 337 -32.55 -14.57 -3.49
C VAL A 337 -31.13 -14.88 -2.99
N PRO A 338 -30.76 -14.48 -1.77
CA PRO A 338 -29.50 -14.89 -1.14
C PRO A 338 -29.45 -16.42 -0.97
N PRO A 339 -28.29 -17.06 -1.12
CA PRO A 339 -28.13 -18.46 -0.73
C PRO A 339 -28.45 -18.58 0.76
N VAL A 340 -29.40 -19.45 1.10
CA VAL A 340 -29.86 -19.67 2.47
C VAL A 340 -28.68 -20.25 3.29
N TYR A 341 -27.99 -19.41 4.05
CA TYR A 341 -27.06 -19.85 5.09
C TYR A 341 -27.86 -20.23 6.34
N ALA A 342 -28.62 -21.32 6.25
CA ALA A 342 -29.09 -21.99 7.45
C ALA A 342 -27.93 -22.82 8.00
N PRO A 343 -27.52 -22.65 9.28
CA PRO A 343 -26.62 -23.62 9.90
C PRO A 343 -27.25 -25.01 9.74
N CYS A 344 -26.46 -26.00 9.34
CA CYS A 344 -26.94 -27.37 9.30
C CYS A 344 -27.54 -27.72 10.68
N PRO A 345 -28.80 -28.18 10.77
CA PRO A 345 -29.32 -28.67 12.03
C PRO A 345 -28.37 -29.76 12.55
N LEU A 346 -28.23 -29.88 13.87
CA LEU A 346 -27.34 -30.85 14.54
C LEU A 346 -27.56 -32.32 14.10
N LYS A 347 -28.61 -32.61 13.32
CA LYS A 347 -28.97 -33.92 12.76
C LYS A 347 -29.02 -33.95 11.22
N ALA A 348 -28.43 -32.99 10.52
CA ALA A 348 -28.21 -33.13 9.08
C ALA A 348 -27.14 -34.22 8.89
N GLY A 349 -27.50 -35.36 8.33
CA GLY A 349 -26.55 -36.45 8.05
C GLY A 349 -25.41 -36.04 7.10
N THR A 350 -24.66 -36.99 6.57
CA THR A 350 -23.47 -36.76 5.72
C THR A 350 -23.74 -36.23 4.31
N GLN A 351 -24.93 -35.69 4.03
CA GLN A 351 -25.34 -35.22 2.71
C GLN A 351 -24.96 -33.75 2.51
N ASN A 352 -24.44 -33.42 1.33
CA ASN A 352 -24.03 -32.05 0.97
C ASN A 352 -25.21 -31.07 0.76
N THR A 353 -26.45 -31.57 0.76
CA THR A 353 -27.68 -30.79 0.54
C THR A 353 -28.80 -31.26 1.47
N ARG A 354 -29.63 -30.32 1.95
CA ARG A 354 -30.78 -30.63 2.82
C ARG A 354 -31.88 -31.36 2.02
N PRO A 355 -32.45 -32.46 2.55
CA PRO A 355 -33.61 -33.11 1.96
C PRO A 355 -34.82 -32.16 1.89
N ALA A 356 -35.49 -32.09 0.74
CA ALA A 356 -36.57 -31.11 0.46
C ALA A 356 -37.78 -31.24 1.41
N ASP A 357 -38.01 -32.44 1.95
CA ASP A 357 -39.01 -32.77 2.96
C ASP A 357 -38.76 -32.10 4.33
N GLN A 358 -37.54 -31.64 4.59
CA GLN A 358 -37.18 -30.94 5.83
C GLN A 358 -37.30 -29.42 5.73
N CYS A 359 -37.80 -28.88 4.63
CA CYS A 359 -38.04 -27.44 4.41
C CYS A 359 -39.55 -27.13 4.30
N PRO A 360 -40.35 -27.34 5.36
CA PRO A 360 -41.80 -27.23 5.30
C PRO A 360 -42.33 -25.82 5.01
N GLU A 361 -41.52 -24.78 5.22
CA GLU A 361 -41.90 -23.38 4.97
C GLU A 361 -41.53 -22.87 3.57
N TRP A 362 -40.85 -23.66 2.74
CA TRP A 362 -40.37 -23.22 1.43
C TRP A 362 -41.09 -23.94 0.30
N ARG A 363 -42.14 -23.29 -0.23
CA ARG A 363 -42.62 -23.50 -1.60
C ARG A 363 -42.44 -22.20 -2.37
N GLY A 364 -41.39 -22.13 -3.18
CA GLY A 364 -41.06 -20.97 -4.01
C GLY A 364 -39.58 -20.95 -4.34
#